data_AF-X6CL45-F1
#
_entry.id   AF-X6CL45-F1
#
_cell.length_a   1.000
_cell.length_b   1.000
_cell.length_c   1.000
_cell.angle_alpha   90.00
_cell.angle_beta   90.00
_cell.angle_gamma   90.00
#
_symmetry.space_group_name_H-M   'P 1'
#
loop_
_entity.id
_entity.type
_entity.pdbx_description
1 polymer ?
#
loop_
_entity_poly.entity_id
_entity_poly.type
_entity_poly.pdbx_seq_one_letter_code
_entity_poly.pdbx_strand_id
1 'polypeptide(L)' 'MKKLMTMTRQFRDDENGAAMVEYSILIGIIAAASIVAVIAIGGWVGSQFTGLCTKLNGKGLDAAGTGVGKC' A
#
# COMPACT_ATOMS: atom_id res chain seq x y z
N MET A 1 -49.86 -15.21 17.46
CA MET A 1 -48.92 -14.13 17.09
C MET A 1 -47.46 -14.47 17.47
N LYS A 2 -46.90 -15.63 17.06
CA LYS A 2 -45.48 -15.97 17.33
C LYS A 2 -44.70 -16.49 16.12
N LYS A 3 -45.37 -17.02 15.08
CA LYS A 3 -44.70 -17.57 13.88
C LYS A 3 -44.17 -16.53 12.89
N LEU A 4 -44.72 -15.30 12.87
CA LEU A 4 -44.25 -14.23 11.97
C LEU A 4 -42.91 -13.62 12.45
N MET A 5 -42.68 -13.52 13.76
CA MET A 5 -41.44 -12.99 14.35
C MET A 5 -40.22 -13.92 14.20
N THR A 6 -40.42 -15.19 13.87
CA THR A 6 -39.34 -16.18 13.69
C THR A 6 -38.85 -16.28 12.25
N MET A 7 -39.72 -16.08 11.25
CA MET A 7 -39.36 -16.18 9.83
C MET A 7 -38.47 -15.01 9.36
N THR A 8 -38.57 -13.83 9.98
CA THR A 8 -37.76 -12.64 9.62
C THR A 8 -36.35 -12.65 10.20
N ARG A 9 -35.98 -13.66 11.02
CA ARG A 9 -34.61 -13.82 11.53
C ARG A 9 -33.74 -14.68 10.59
N GLN A 10 -34.26 -15.79 10.10
CA GLN A 10 -33.51 -16.74 9.23
C GLN A 10 -33.20 -16.23 7.80
N PHE A 11 -33.66 -15.04 7.42
CA PHE A 11 -33.20 -14.35 6.19
C PHE A 11 -32.35 -13.10 6.49
N ARG A 12 -32.00 -12.90 7.75
CA ARG A 12 -31.06 -11.86 8.21
C ARG A 12 -29.80 -12.45 8.82
N ASP A 13 -29.92 -13.67 9.36
CA ASP A 13 -28.82 -14.52 9.81
C ASP A 13 -28.39 -15.47 8.65
N ASP A 14 -27.08 -15.53 8.38
CA ASP A 14 -26.35 -16.64 7.71
C ASP A 14 -26.51 -16.99 6.20
N GLU A 15 -26.67 -16.02 5.29
CA GLU A 15 -26.31 -16.26 3.86
C GLU A 15 -25.60 -15.06 3.21
N ASN A 16 -26.04 -13.84 3.52
CA ASN A 16 -25.41 -12.61 3.02
C ASN A 16 -24.03 -12.31 3.66
N GLY A 17 -23.61 -13.13 4.63
CA GLY A 17 -22.28 -13.05 5.26
C GLY A 17 -21.19 -13.77 4.46
N ALA A 18 -21.46 -15.00 4.02
CA ALA A 18 -20.48 -15.84 3.31
C ALA A 18 -20.09 -15.23 1.95
N ALA A 19 -21.08 -14.78 1.17
CA ALA A 19 -20.83 -14.11 -0.11
C ALA A 19 -20.03 -12.80 0.04
N MET A 20 -20.15 -12.09 1.17
CA MET A 20 -19.36 -10.87 1.41
C MET A 20 -17.88 -11.18 1.68
N VAL A 21 -17.55 -12.37 2.18
CA VAL A 21 -16.18 -12.82 2.45
C VAL A 21 -15.42 -13.06 1.13
N GLU A 22 -16.05 -13.62 0.10
CA GLU A 22 -15.39 -13.94 -1.18
C GLU A 22 -14.89 -12.69 -1.92
N TYR A 23 -15.70 -11.63 -1.98
CA TYR A 23 -15.29 -10.37 -2.61
C TYR A 23 -14.32 -9.58 -1.74
N SER A 24 -14.46 -9.61 -0.41
CA SER A 24 -13.56 -8.90 0.49
C SER A 24 -12.17 -9.55 0.61
N ILE A 25 -12.05 -10.88 0.52
CA ILE A 25 -10.73 -11.54 0.47
C ILE A 25 -10.01 -11.25 -0.86
N LEU A 26 -10.73 -11.20 -1.98
CA LEU A 26 -10.18 -10.79 -3.28
C LEU A 26 -9.66 -9.34 -3.22
N ILE A 27 -10.45 -8.41 -2.66
CA ILE A 27 -10.01 -7.02 -2.43
C ILE A 27 -8.81 -6.97 -1.47
N GLY A 28 -8.79 -7.80 -0.42
CA GLY A 28 -7.69 -7.88 0.53
C GLY A 28 -6.37 -8.32 -0.11
N ILE A 29 -6.41 -9.30 -1.02
CA ILE A 29 -5.24 -9.76 -1.77
C ILE A 29 -4.76 -8.67 -2.76
N ILE A 30 -5.68 -7.99 -3.47
CA ILE A 30 -5.32 -6.87 -4.35
C ILE A 30 -4.70 -5.71 -3.56
N ALA A 31 -5.26 -5.38 -2.39
CA ALA A 31 -4.71 -4.36 -1.51
C ALA A 31 -3.29 -4.73 -1.05
N ALA A 32 -3.08 -5.96 -0.57
CA ALA A 32 -1.76 -6.45 -0.18
C ALA A 32 -0.75 -6.42 -1.35
N ALA A 33 -1.15 -6.88 -2.53
CA ALA A 33 -0.32 -6.83 -3.73
C ALA A 33 0.06 -5.40 -4.14
N SER A 34 -0.88 -4.45 -4.06
CA SER A 34 -0.63 -3.04 -4.35
C SER A 34 0.35 -2.40 -3.36
N ILE A 35 0.25 -2.74 -2.06
CA ILE A 35 1.18 -2.28 -1.02
C ILE A 35 2.59 -2.82 -1.29
N VAL A 36 2.72 -4.12 -1.62
CA VAL A 36 4.01 -4.73 -1.99
C VAL A 36 4.62 -4.06 -3.22
N ALA A 37 3.82 -3.77 -4.24
CA ALA A 37 4.28 -3.05 -5.44
C ALA A 37 4.79 -1.64 -5.11
N VAL A 38 4.06 -0.87 -4.28
CA VAL A 38 4.48 0.46 -3.83
C VAL A 38 5.77 0.41 -3.01
N ILE A 39 5.93 -0.57 -2.11
CA ILE A 39 7.17 -0.75 -1.33
C ILE A 39 8.35 -1.09 -2.25
N ALA A 40 8.16 -2.00 -3.21
CA ALA A 40 9.20 -2.40 -4.16
C ALA A 40 9.65 -1.23 -5.05
N ILE A 41 8.70 -0.45 -5.58
CA ILE A 41 8.98 0.77 -6.35
C ILE A 41 9.69 1.79 -5.46
N GLY A 42 9.22 2.01 -4.22
CA GLY A 42 9.85 2.92 -3.26
C GLY A 42 11.31 2.57 -2.96
N GLY A 43 11.62 1.28 -2.75
CA GLY A 43 12.99 0.81 -2.57
C GLY A 43 13.87 0.98 -3.82
N TRP A 44 13.33 0.72 -5.01
CA TRP A 44 14.04 0.94 -6.27
C TRP A 44 14.32 2.44 -6.52
N VAL A 45 13.30 3.29 -6.35
CA VAL A 45 13.42 4.75 -6.47
C VAL A 45 14.43 5.30 -5.46
N GLY A 46 14.36 4.86 -4.19
CA GLY A 46 15.34 5.20 -3.17
C GLY A 46 16.77 4.82 -3.58
N SER A 47 16.95 3.63 -4.16
CA SER A 47 18.25 3.18 -4.69
C SER A 47 18.74 4.05 -5.86
N GLN A 48 17.85 4.52 -6.74
CA GLN A 48 18.22 5.48 -7.79
C GLN A 48 18.65 6.83 -7.19
N PHE A 49 17.96 7.33 -6.16
CA PHE A 49 18.33 8.56 -5.47
C PHE A 49 19.65 8.43 -4.70
N THR A 50 19.91 7.31 -4.01
CA THR A 50 21.22 7.04 -3.40
C THR A 50 22.32 6.94 -4.46
N GLY A 51 22.07 6.27 -5.58
CA GLY A 51 23.03 6.16 -6.68
C GLY A 51 23.32 7.49 -7.39
N LEU A 52 22.30 8.35 -7.56
CA LEU A 52 22.46 9.73 -8.02
C LEU A 52 23.24 10.55 -7.00
N CYS A 53 22.89 10.41 -5.72
CA CYS A 53 23.56 11.10 -4.63
C CYS A 53 25.06 10.80 -4.60
N THR A 54 25.46 9.51 -4.64
CA THR A 54 26.88 9.12 -4.67
C THR A 54 27.64 9.76 -5.83
N LYS A 55 26.98 9.98 -6.98
CA LYS A 55 27.58 10.63 -8.17
C LYS A 55 27.68 12.15 -8.04
N LEU A 56 26.80 12.77 -7.24
CA LEU A 56 26.74 14.23 -7.01
C LEU A 56 27.43 14.66 -5.71
N ASN A 57 27.77 13.75 -4.80
CA ASN A 57 28.46 14.07 -3.55
C ASN A 57 29.84 14.68 -3.82
N GLY A 58 30.14 15.83 -3.22
CA GLY A 58 31.34 16.62 -3.52
C GLY A 58 31.37 17.23 -4.94
N LYS A 59 30.30 17.11 -5.74
CA LYS A 59 30.11 17.80 -7.02
C LYS A 59 29.14 18.97 -6.81
N GLY A 60 29.47 20.09 -7.42
CA GLY A 60 28.87 21.40 -7.09
C GLY A 60 29.83 22.30 -6.31
N LEU A 61 30.81 21.71 -5.56
CA LEU A 61 32.11 22.24 -4.98
C LEU A 61 32.10 22.94 -3.56
N ASP A 62 33.20 23.56 -3.08
CA ASP A 62 33.48 24.12 -1.72
C ASP A 62 32.99 25.57 -1.36
N ALA A 63 33.83 26.59 -1.05
CA ALA A 63 33.50 28.03 -0.85
C ALA A 63 34.27 29.02 -1.77
N ALA A 64 35.07 28.54 -2.72
CA ALA A 64 35.66 29.32 -3.81
C ALA A 64 34.66 29.75 -4.92
N GLY A 65 33.34 29.57 -4.70
CA GLY A 65 32.24 29.93 -5.60
C GLY A 65 31.26 28.78 -5.88
N THR A 66 30.79 28.07 -4.85
CA THR A 66 30.71 26.60 -4.93
C THR A 66 29.72 25.95 -3.90
N GLY A 67 29.19 24.72 -4.15
CA GLY A 67 28.15 24.01 -3.35
C GLY A 67 28.29 22.47 -3.16
N VAL A 68 28.45 22.01 -1.90
CA VAL A 68 29.24 20.81 -1.51
C VAL A 68 28.68 19.40 -1.74
N GLY A 69 27.45 19.22 -2.24
CA GLY A 69 26.85 17.89 -2.45
C GLY A 69 26.84 16.98 -1.21
N LYS A 70 25.85 17.15 -0.32
CA LYS A 70 25.67 16.37 0.93
C LYS A 70 24.27 15.76 1.08
N CYS A 71 23.83 15.11 0.01
CA CYS A 71 22.84 14.05 0.10
C CYS A 71 23.43 12.82 0.83
#